data_AF-A0A7K9BNU8-F1
#
_entry.id   AF-A0A7K9BNU8-F1
#
_cell.length_a   1.000
_cell.length_b   1.000
_cell.length_c   1.000
_cell.angle_alpha   90.00
_cell.angle_beta   90.00
_cell.angle_gamma   90.00
#
_symmetry.space_group_name_H-M   'P 1'
#
loop_
_entity.id
_entity.type
_entity.pdbx_description
1 polymer ?
#
loop_
_entity_poly.entity_id
_entity_poly.type
_entity_poly.pdbx_seq_one_letter_code
_entity_poly.pdbx_strand_id
1 'polypeptide(L)'
;LVQLHSYVPSSSTPQKLANWGHLNRKVLSKLNLCVPDDVVRQVVQCRPGAVEQVLLLLRQKIEEKQKQSKLVSVPRQVSGAR
;
A
#
# COMPACT_ATOMS: atom_id res chain seq x y z
N LEU A 1 -9.86 -4.02 -2.64
CA LEU A 1 -9.00 -2.88 -2.23
C LEU A 1 -8.47 -2.08 -3.42
N VAL A 2 -8.07 -2.74 -4.51
CA VAL A 2 -7.59 -2.11 -5.75
C VAL A 2 -8.61 -2.33 -6.88
N GLN A 3 -8.90 -1.29 -7.66
CA GLN A 3 -9.73 -1.37 -8.88
C GLN A 3 -8.83 -1.15 -10.09
N LEU A 4 -8.48 -2.23 -10.79
CA LEU A 4 -7.52 -2.19 -11.90
C LEU A 4 -7.99 -1.31 -13.08
N HIS A 5 -9.29 -1.18 -13.32
CA HIS A 5 -9.83 -0.28 -14.34
C HIS A 5 -9.51 1.21 -14.12
N SER A 6 -9.04 1.58 -12.92
CA SER A 6 -8.69 2.97 -12.59
C SER A 6 -7.25 3.33 -12.99
N TYR A 7 -6.48 2.37 -13.51
CA TYR A 7 -5.08 2.54 -13.88
C TYR A 7 -4.93 2.27 -15.36
N VAL A 8 -4.71 3.33 -16.13
CA VAL A 8 -4.43 3.20 -17.56
C VAL A 8 -2.96 2.79 -17.74
N PRO A 9 -2.66 1.66 -18.38
CA PRO A 9 -1.28 1.30 -18.74
C PRO A 9 -0.71 2.40 -19.65
N SER A 10 0.40 3.02 -19.25
CA SER A 10 0.98 4.11 -20.03
C SER A 10 2.49 4.18 -19.85
N SER A 11 3.19 4.49 -20.95
CA SER A 11 4.61 4.84 -20.96
C SER A 11 4.85 6.31 -20.60
N SER A 12 3.81 7.15 -20.66
CA SER A 12 3.88 8.59 -20.43
C SER A 12 4.14 8.93 -18.96
N THR A 13 5.16 9.73 -18.69
CA THR A 13 5.54 10.19 -17.34
C THR A 13 4.38 10.90 -16.62
N PRO A 14 3.68 11.89 -17.21
CA PRO A 14 2.50 12.49 -16.61
C PRO A 14 1.41 11.48 -16.22
N GLN A 15 1.14 10.49 -17.08
CA GLN A 15 0.12 9.48 -16.80
C GLN A 15 0.56 8.53 -15.68
N LYS A 16 1.84 8.16 -15.64
CA LYS A 16 2.41 7.38 -14.52
C LYS A 16 2.28 8.14 -13.20
N LEU A 17 2.58 9.45 -13.17
CA LEU A 17 2.41 10.29 -11.98
C LEU A 17 0.95 10.34 -11.52
N ALA A 18 0.00 10.53 -12.45
CA ALA A 18 -1.42 10.51 -12.14
C ALA A 18 -1.86 9.16 -11.55
N ASN A 19 -1.44 8.05 -12.16
CA ASN A 19 -1.70 6.70 -11.66
C ASN A 19 -1.14 6.50 -10.24
N TRP A 20 0.08 6.95 -9.96
CA TRP A 20 0.67 6.90 -8.61
C TRP A 20 -0.10 7.76 -7.60
N GLY A 21 -0.53 8.96 -7.99
CA GLY A 21 -1.38 9.81 -7.14
C GLY A 21 -2.74 9.18 -6.84
N HIS A 22 -3.30 8.41 -7.78
CA HIS A 22 -4.52 7.63 -7.56
C HIS A 22 -4.27 6.46 -6.60
N LEU A 23 -3.16 5.73 -6.78
CA LEU A 23 -2.75 4.63 -5.92
C LEU A 23 -2.55 5.08 -4.45
N ASN A 24 -1.85 6.20 -4.26
CA ASN A 24 -1.64 6.82 -2.95
C ASN A 24 -2.97 7.09 -2.24
N ARG A 25 -3.89 7.78 -2.92
CA ARG A 25 -5.15 8.22 -2.32
C ARG A 25 -6.15 7.09 -2.09
N LYS A 26 -6.21 6.08 -2.97
CA LYS A 26 -7.26 5.04 -2.92
C LYS A 26 -6.83 3.74 -2.24
N VAL A 27 -5.54 3.40 -2.29
CA VAL A 27 -5.02 2.10 -1.85
C VAL A 27 -4.07 2.27 -0.67
N LEU A 28 -3.02 3.07 -0.83
CA LEU A 28 -1.98 3.21 0.21
C LEU A 28 -2.52 3.92 1.45
N SER A 29 -3.43 4.89 1.29
CA SER A 29 -4.15 5.54 2.39
C SER A 29 -4.86 4.53 3.31
N LYS A 30 -5.43 3.45 2.77
CA LYS A 30 -6.11 2.39 3.55
C LYS A 30 -5.14 1.55 4.37
N LEU A 31 -3.86 1.57 4.00
CA LEU A 31 -2.76 0.95 4.73
C LEU A 31 -2.05 1.94 5.67
N ASN A 32 -2.56 3.17 5.84
CA ASN A 32 -1.88 4.25 6.56
C ASN A 32 -0.46 4.48 5.99
N LEU A 33 -0.37 4.48 4.66
CA LEU A 33 0.83 4.78 3.89
C LEU A 33 0.60 5.96 2.96
N CYS A 34 1.60 6.84 2.90
CA CYS A 34 1.65 7.95 1.97
C CYS A 34 3.06 8.01 1.37
N VAL A 35 3.17 7.89 0.06
CA VAL A 35 4.46 8.02 -0.64
C VAL A 35 4.62 9.48 -1.09
N PRO A 36 5.67 10.21 -0.68
CA PRO A 36 5.89 11.59 -1.09
C PRO A 36 6.02 11.73 -2.61
N ASP A 37 5.61 12.88 -3.15
CA ASP A 37 5.67 13.15 -4.59
C ASP A 37 7.09 13.06 -5.15
N ASP A 38 8.11 13.43 -4.37
CA ASP A 38 9.51 13.30 -4.78
C ASP A 38 9.92 11.84 -4.99
N VAL A 39 9.47 10.94 -4.10
CA VAL A 39 9.71 9.50 -4.22
C VAL A 39 8.95 8.95 -5.42
N VAL A 40 7.69 9.36 -5.60
CA VAL A 40 6.90 8.98 -6.78
C VAL A 40 7.60 9.40 -8.08
N ARG A 41 8.15 10.62 -8.15
CA ARG A 41 8.92 11.09 -9.32
C ARG A 41 10.15 10.23 -9.57
N GLN A 42 10.89 9.86 -8.53
CA GLN A 42 12.04 8.97 -8.65
C GLN A 42 11.64 7.58 -9.17
N VAL A 43 10.51 7.03 -8.71
CA VAL A 43 9.98 5.76 -9.19
C VAL A 43 9.57 5.86 -10.66
N VAL A 44 8.90 6.93 -11.07
CA VAL A 44 8.50 7.15 -12.47
C VAL A 44 9.71 7.33 -13.40
N GLN A 45 10.80 7.91 -12.89
CA GLN A 45 12.08 8.04 -13.59
C GLN A 45 12.94 6.76 -13.58
N CYS A 46 12.43 5.66 -13.02
CA CYS A 46 13.18 4.40 -12.88
C CYS A 46 14.50 4.57 -12.12
N ARG A 47 14.55 5.45 -11.11
CA ARG A 47 15.74 5.61 -10.26
C ARG A 47 15.99 4.29 -9.51
N PRO A 48 17.20 3.70 -9.61
CA PRO A 48 17.52 2.47 -8.88
C PRO A 48 17.29 2.63 -7.37
N GLY A 49 16.66 1.65 -6.74
CA GLY A 49 16.40 1.65 -5.30
C GLY A 49 15.15 2.42 -4.87
N ALA A 50 14.55 3.25 -5.72
CA ALA A 50 13.38 4.05 -5.34
C ALA A 50 12.11 3.20 -5.21
N VAL A 51 11.89 2.27 -6.16
CA VAL A 51 10.71 1.39 -6.12
C VAL A 51 10.85 0.35 -5.01
N GLU A 52 12.06 -0.13 -4.77
CA GLU A 52 12.39 -1.10 -3.74
C GLU A 52 12.10 -0.56 -2.34
N GLN A 53 12.44 0.70 -2.07
CA GLN A 53 12.09 1.36 -0.81
C GLN A 53 10.58 1.39 -0.57
N VAL A 54 9.80 1.74 -1.60
CA VAL A 54 8.33 1.76 -1.52
C VAL A 54 7.79 0.34 -1.27
N LEU A 55 8.32 -0.67 -1.97
CA LEU A 55 7.89 -2.06 -1.83
C LEU A 55 8.21 -2.66 -0.45
N LEU A 56 9.38 -2.35 0.11
CA LEU A 56 9.76 -2.78 1.46
C LEU A 56 8.80 -2.21 2.52
N LEU A 57 8.53 -0.91 2.45
CA LEU A 57 7.62 -0.25 3.37
C LEU A 57 6.17 -0.75 3.21
N LEU A 58 5.74 -0.99 1.96
CA LEU A 58 4.43 -1.56 1.66
C LEU A 58 4.26 -2.94 2.28
N ARG A 59 5.28 -3.80 2.14
CA ARG A 59 5.27 -5.15 2.71
C ARG A 59 5.08 -5.11 4.23
N GLN A 60 5.84 -4.29 4.94
CA GLN A 60 5.72 -4.16 6.40
C GLN A 60 4.29 -3.80 6.83
N LYS A 61 3.67 -2.83 6.14
CA LYS A 61 2.32 -2.35 6.48
C LYS A 61 1.22 -3.36 6.17
N ILE A 62 1.39 -4.14 5.11
CA ILE A 62 0.48 -5.27 4.82
C ILE A 62 0.58 -6.33 5.92
N GLU A 63 1.80 -6.69 6.33
CA GLU A 63 2.02 -7.66 7.41
C GLU A 63 1.43 -7.18 8.75
N GLU A 64 1.61 -5.90 9.11
CA GLU A 64 1.02 -5.29 10.30
C GLU A 64 -0.52 -5.36 10.29
N LYS A 65 -1.14 -4.97 9.16
CA LYS A 65 -2.61 -5.02 8.97
C LYS A 65 -3.13 -6.46 9.08
N GLN A 66 -2.42 -7.43 8.50
CA GLN A 66 -2.80 -8.85 8.58
C GLN A 66 -2.69 -9.39 10.02
N LYS A 67 -1.65 -9.01 10.78
CA LYS A 67 -1.54 -9.38 12.21
C LYS A 67 -2.68 -8.80 13.04
N GLN A 68 -3.04 -7.53 12.81
CA GLN A 68 -4.17 -6.89 13.48
C GLN A 68 -5.50 -7.58 13.19
N SER A 69 -5.73 -8.02 11.94
CA SER A 69 -6.95 -8.78 11.61
C SER A 69 -7.02 -10.15 12.30
N LYS A 70 -5.88 -10.81 12.56
CA LYS A 70 -5.84 -12.11 13.26
C LYS A 70 -6.06 -12.00 14.77
N LEU A 71 -5.69 -10.88 15.39
CA LEU A 71 -5.91 -10.63 16.82
C LEU A 71 -7.38 -10.35 17.14
N VAL A 72 -8.14 -9.77 16.20
CA VAL A 72 -9.58 -9.50 16.37
C VAL A 72 -10.44 -10.76 16.21
N SER A 73 -9.91 -11.82 15.59
CA SER A 73 -10.64 -13.09 15.36
C SER A 73 -10.45 -14.16 16.43
N VAL A 74 -9.94 -13.83 17.62
CA VAL A 74 -9.98 -14.75 18.78
C VAL A 74 -11.19 -14.40 19.65
N PRO A 75 -12.30 -15.16 19.59
CA PRO A 75 -13.27 -15.10 20.68
C PRO A 75 -12.55 -15.61 21.92
N ARG A 76 -12.49 -14.79 22.97
CA ARG A 76 -12.21 -15.25 24.32
C ARG A 76 -13.21 -16.35 24.64
N GLN A 77 -12.81 -17.61 24.52
CA GLN A 77 -13.44 -18.70 25.26
C GLN A 77 -13.15 -18.40 26.74
N VAL A 78 -14.10 -17.73 27.40
CA VAL A 78 -14.10 -17.64 28.85
C VAL A 78 -14.45 -19.05 29.34
N SER A 79 -13.41 -19.82 29.61
CA SER A 79 -13.51 -21.08 30.33
C SER A 79 -13.86 -20.75 31.78
N GLY A 80 -15.16 -20.73 32.08
CA GLY A 80 -15.68 -20.69 33.44
C GLY A 80 -15.98 -22.11 33.88
N ALA A 81 -15.00 -22.74 34.51
CA ALA A 81 -15.15 -24.00 35.20
C ALA A 81 -15.84 -23.81 36.56
N ARG A 82 -16.66 -24.81 36.91
CA ARG A 82 -17.29 -25.12 38.21
C ARG A 82 -18.71 -24.59 38.43
#